data_AF-A0A7J4FXT2-F1
#
_entry.id   AF-A0A7J4FXT2-F1
#
_cell.length_a   1.000
_cell.length_b   1.000
_cell.length_c   1.000
_cell.angle_alpha   90.00
_cell.angle_beta   90.00
_cell.angle_gamma   90.00
#
_symmetry.space_group_name_H-M   'P 1'
#
loop_
_entity.id
_entity.type
_entity.pdbx_description
1 polymer ?
#
loop_
_entity_poly.entity_id
_entity_poly.type
_entity_poly.pdbx_seq_one_letter_code
_entity_poly.pdbx_strand_id
1 'polypeptide(L)'
;ILIILVIFIAFRDFVPSIAVILAATFDALFAAGGMSLFGITLEPASLVAIIMLVGYSVDTDILLTTRVLKTRTGTVNERIDNAMKTGLTMTTTTLCVMFVILIISTQVIKIDIMADISSVLLVGLIGDIISTWFMNAGILKWYMEEKGGKIRIRRVRI
;
A
#
# COMPACT_ATOMS: atom_id res chain seq x y z
N ILE A 1 -15.50 3.85 1.87
CA ILE A 1 -16.51 3.97 0.78
C ILE A 1 -15.95 4.74 -0.41
N LEU A 2 -15.53 6.01 -0.24
CA LEU A 2 -15.01 6.82 -1.35
C LEU A 2 -13.77 6.20 -2.02
N ILE A 3 -12.82 5.67 -1.24
CA ILE A 3 -11.63 4.96 -1.74
C ILE A 3 -12.00 3.78 -2.66
N ILE A 4 -12.95 2.94 -2.23
CA ILE A 4 -13.43 1.79 -3.02
C ILE A 4 -13.99 2.25 -4.37
N LEU A 5 -14.76 3.34 -4.37
CA LEU A 5 -15.38 3.90 -5.56
C LEU A 5 -14.32 4.45 -6.53
N VAL A 6 -13.31 5.16 -6.01
CA VAL A 6 -12.18 5.68 -6.79
C VAL A 6 -11.37 4.53 -7.42
N ILE A 7 -11.05 3.49 -6.65
CA ILE A 7 -10.31 2.31 -7.15
C ILE A 7 -11.08 1.63 -8.28
N PHE A 8 -12.38 1.40 -8.09
CA PHE A 8 -13.23 0.77 -9.09
C PHE A 8 -13.29 1.60 -10.39
N ILE A 9 -13.41 2.92 -10.30
CA ILE A 9 -13.39 3.82 -11.47
C ILE A 9 -12.02 3.83 -12.15
N ALA A 10 -10.92 3.77 -11.39
CA ALA A 10 -9.56 3.88 -11.90
C ALA A 10 -9.13 2.69 -12.77
N PHE A 11 -9.54 1.47 -12.37
CA PHE A 11 -9.15 0.23 -13.06
C PHE A 11 -10.23 -0.34 -13.95
N ARG A 12 -11.52 -0.09 -13.65
CA ARG A 12 -12.68 -0.61 -14.40
C ARG A 12 -12.70 -2.14 -14.56
N ASP A 13 -11.94 -2.85 -13.74
CA ASP A 13 -11.89 -4.31 -13.68
C ASP A 13 -12.03 -4.76 -12.21
N PHE A 14 -12.80 -5.83 -12.00
CA PHE A 14 -13.19 -6.28 -10.67
C PHE A 14 -12.03 -6.95 -9.91
N VAL A 15 -11.19 -7.72 -10.62
CA VAL A 15 -10.07 -8.47 -10.04
C VAL A 15 -9.02 -7.54 -9.40
N PRO A 16 -8.41 -6.57 -10.12
CA PRO A 16 -7.45 -5.65 -9.50
C PRO A 16 -8.09 -4.78 -8.41
N SER A 17 -9.36 -4.40 -8.56
CA SER A 17 -10.05 -3.61 -7.54
C SER A 17 -10.19 -4.37 -6.21
N ILE A 18 -10.54 -5.67 -6.26
CA ILE A 18 -10.60 -6.50 -5.06
C ILE A 18 -9.22 -6.70 -4.46
N ALA A 19 -8.19 -6.92 -5.28
CA ALA A 19 -6.83 -7.15 -4.79
C ALA A 19 -6.33 -5.99 -3.92
N VAL A 20 -6.54 -4.74 -4.37
CA VAL A 20 -6.21 -3.53 -3.60
C VAL A 20 -7.04 -3.41 -2.31
N ILE A 21 -8.33 -3.70 -2.37
CA ILE A 21 -9.19 -3.62 -1.17
C ILE A 21 -8.77 -4.66 -0.13
N LEU A 22 -8.42 -5.88 -0.57
CA LEU A 22 -7.93 -6.93 0.31
C LEU A 22 -6.59 -6.56 0.95
N ALA A 23 -5.66 -5.98 0.18
CA ALA A 23 -4.38 -5.51 0.70
C ALA A 23 -4.57 -4.42 1.75
N ALA A 24 -5.31 -3.35 1.44
CA ALA A 24 -5.61 -2.29 2.40
C ALA A 24 -6.32 -2.79 3.68
N THR A 25 -7.17 -3.81 3.55
CA THR A 25 -7.81 -4.45 4.71
C THR A 25 -6.81 -5.24 5.55
N PHE A 26 -5.92 -5.99 4.91
CA PHE A 26 -4.85 -6.71 5.58
C PHE A 26 -3.93 -5.75 6.35
N ASP A 27 -3.58 -4.60 5.77
CA ASP A 27 -2.69 -3.63 6.38
C ASP A 27 -3.30 -2.99 7.63
N ALA A 28 -4.59 -2.65 7.57
CA ALA A 28 -5.32 -2.15 8.74
C ALA A 28 -5.39 -3.18 9.87
N LEU A 29 -5.61 -4.46 9.55
CA LEU A 29 -5.59 -5.55 10.53
C LEU A 29 -4.20 -5.78 11.10
N PHE A 30 -3.16 -5.71 10.26
CA PHE A 30 -1.78 -5.88 10.66
C PHE A 30 -1.33 -4.76 11.59
N ALA A 31 -1.69 -3.51 11.28
CA ALA A 31 -1.42 -2.36 12.13
C ALA A 31 -2.17 -2.45 13.46
N ALA A 32 -3.45 -2.82 13.45
CA ALA A 32 -4.22 -3.03 14.68
C ALA A 32 -3.65 -4.15 15.56
N GLY A 33 -3.20 -5.26 14.94
CA GLY A 33 -2.48 -6.32 15.64
C GLY A 33 -1.15 -5.84 16.22
N GLY A 34 -0.42 -5.03 15.45
CA GLY A 34 0.79 -4.33 15.88
C GLY A 34 0.57 -3.48 17.13
N MET A 35 -0.48 -2.65 17.13
CA MET A 35 -0.86 -1.84 18.29
C MET A 35 -1.06 -2.69 19.55
N SER A 36 -1.73 -3.83 19.42
CA SER A 36 -1.93 -4.76 20.54
C SER A 36 -0.61 -5.34 21.06
N LEU A 37 0.38 -5.58 20.19
CA LEU A 37 1.69 -6.09 20.59
C LEU A 37 2.55 -5.03 21.27
N PHE A 38 2.48 -3.77 20.82
CA PHE A 38 3.21 -2.65 21.40
C PHE A 38 2.49 -1.97 22.57
N GLY A 39 1.27 -2.39 22.90
CA GLY A 39 0.47 -1.82 23.98
C GLY A 39 -0.04 -0.40 23.71
N ILE A 40 -0.15 -0.01 22.44
CA ILE A 40 -0.60 1.33 22.03
C ILE A 40 -2.12 1.39 22.13
N THR A 41 -2.64 2.40 22.85
CA THR A 41 -4.08 2.61 23.01
C THR A 41 -4.71 3.16 21.74
N LEU A 42 -5.97 2.76 21.49
CA LEU A 42 -6.77 3.31 20.40
C LEU A 42 -7.26 4.72 20.75
N GLU A 43 -6.34 5.68 20.61
CA GLU A 43 -6.59 7.12 20.75
C GLU A 43 -6.76 7.81 19.40
N PRO A 44 -7.29 9.04 19.34
CA PRO A 44 -7.46 9.78 18.09
C PRO A 44 -6.18 9.87 17.24
N ALA A 45 -5.00 9.94 17.87
CA ALA A 45 -3.71 9.93 17.19
C ALA A 45 -3.46 8.63 16.43
N SER A 46 -3.66 7.48 17.08
CA SER A 46 -3.53 6.16 16.47
C SER A 46 -4.53 5.92 15.34
N LEU A 47 -5.75 6.45 15.46
CA LEU A 47 -6.76 6.41 14.39
C LEU A 47 -6.30 7.17 13.15
N VAL A 48 -5.71 8.36 13.32
CA VAL A 48 -5.12 9.13 12.21
C VAL A 48 -4.01 8.33 11.53
N ALA A 49 -3.17 7.65 12.32
CA ALA A 49 -2.11 6.79 11.79
C ALA A 49 -2.65 5.63 10.94
N ILE A 50 -3.72 4.95 11.39
CA ILE A 50 -4.37 3.88 10.61
C ILE A 50 -4.98 4.42 9.31
N ILE A 51 -5.62 5.59 9.34
CA ILE A 51 -6.19 6.21 8.13
C ILE A 51 -5.07 6.58 7.14
N MET A 52 -3.96 7.13 7.63
CA MET A 52 -2.79 7.47 6.83
C MET A 52 -2.15 6.22 6.22
N LEU A 53 -2.06 5.13 6.98
CA LEU A 53 -1.58 3.84 6.52
C LEU A 53 -2.39 3.35 5.31
N VAL A 54 -3.72 3.36 5.42
CA VAL A 54 -4.61 2.93 4.34
C VAL A 54 -4.42 3.79 3.09
N GLY A 55 -4.23 5.11 3.25
CA GLY A 55 -3.92 5.99 2.11
C GLY A 55 -2.60 5.62 1.44
N TYR A 56 -1.57 5.38 2.25
CA TYR A 56 -0.24 5.02 1.77
C TYR A 56 -0.21 3.68 1.01
N SER A 57 -0.82 2.65 1.60
CA SER A 57 -0.97 1.31 1.00
C SER A 57 -1.74 1.35 -0.32
N VAL A 58 -2.82 2.13 -0.38
CA VAL A 58 -3.58 2.31 -1.61
C VAL A 58 -2.75 3.00 -2.70
N ASP A 59 -1.86 3.94 -2.35
CA ASP A 59 -0.98 4.61 -3.32
C ASP A 59 0.04 3.65 -3.95
N THR A 60 0.68 2.79 -3.15
CA THR A 60 1.64 1.77 -3.63
C THR A 60 0.95 0.70 -4.47
N ASP A 61 -0.23 0.25 -4.04
CA ASP A 61 -1.08 -0.70 -4.75
C ASP A 61 -1.57 -0.17 -6.10
N ILE A 62 -2.00 1.09 -6.15
CA ILE A 62 -2.41 1.75 -7.39
C ILE A 62 -1.22 1.88 -8.34
N LEU A 63 -0.03 2.23 -7.82
CA LEU A 63 1.19 2.31 -8.62
C LEU A 63 1.55 0.96 -9.24
N LEU A 64 1.54 -0.11 -8.44
CA LEU A 64 1.79 -1.48 -8.91
C LEU A 64 0.78 -1.86 -9.98
N THR A 65 -0.50 -1.70 -9.70
CA THR A 65 -1.59 -2.08 -10.59
C THR A 65 -1.53 -1.32 -11.90
N THR A 66 -1.26 -0.01 -11.84
CA THR A 66 -1.09 0.84 -13.02
C THR A 66 0.10 0.39 -13.86
N ARG A 67 1.25 0.10 -13.23
CA ARG A 67 2.44 -0.35 -13.97
C ARG A 67 2.25 -1.72 -14.61
N VAL A 68 1.58 -2.65 -13.95
CA VAL A 68 1.35 -3.99 -14.51
C VAL A 68 0.32 -3.95 -15.64
N LEU A 69 -0.81 -3.25 -15.44
CA LEU A 69 -1.95 -3.26 -16.37
C LEU A 69 -1.86 -2.24 -17.51
N LYS A 70 -1.30 -1.04 -17.28
CA LYS A 70 -1.30 0.05 -18.27
C LYS A 70 0.00 0.17 -19.06
N THR A 71 1.12 -0.35 -18.54
CA THR A 71 2.38 -0.37 -19.29
C THR A 71 2.27 -1.34 -20.47
N ARG A 72 2.77 -0.95 -21.65
CA ARG A 72 2.69 -1.76 -22.88
C ARG A 72 3.98 -2.48 -23.23
N THR A 73 5.07 -2.13 -22.58
CA THR A 73 6.43 -2.61 -22.84
C THR A 73 6.87 -3.59 -21.75
N GLY A 74 7.75 -4.53 -22.12
CA GLY A 74 8.30 -5.54 -21.21
C GLY A 74 7.33 -6.65 -20.81
N THR A 75 7.89 -7.69 -20.19
CA THR A 75 7.15 -8.82 -19.61
C THR A 75 6.42 -8.42 -18.32
N VAL A 76 5.47 -9.24 -17.87
CA VAL A 76 4.74 -8.99 -16.61
C VAL A 76 5.71 -8.91 -15.43
N ASN A 77 6.70 -9.82 -15.36
CA ASN A 77 7.71 -9.82 -14.30
C ASN A 77 8.57 -8.54 -14.34
N GLU A 78 9.03 -8.11 -15.51
CA GLU A 78 9.81 -6.86 -15.62
C GLU A 78 9.00 -5.63 -15.17
N ARG A 79 7.69 -5.61 -15.43
CA ARG A 79 6.81 -4.51 -14.96
C ARG A 79 6.65 -4.52 -13.45
N ILE A 80 6.49 -5.70 -12.86
CA ILE A 80 6.43 -5.88 -11.41
C ILE A 80 7.76 -5.45 -10.77
N ASP A 81 8.90 -5.90 -11.29
CA ASP A 81 10.22 -5.56 -10.77
C ASP A 81 10.48 -4.05 -10.82
N ASN A 82 10.11 -3.41 -11.94
CA ASN A 82 10.22 -1.96 -12.05
C ASN A 82 9.28 -1.26 -11.07
N ALA A 83 8.03 -1.71 -10.93
CA ALA A 83 7.09 -1.19 -9.93
C ALA A 83 7.64 -1.32 -8.51
N MET A 84 8.21 -2.48 -8.19
CA MET A 84 8.81 -2.81 -6.90
C MET A 84 9.94 -1.88 -6.53
N LYS A 85 10.85 -1.56 -7.46
CA LYS A 85 11.92 -0.58 -7.21
C LYS A 85 11.36 0.77 -6.77
N THR A 86 10.32 1.27 -7.44
CA THR A 86 9.73 2.57 -7.06
C THR A 86 8.92 2.47 -5.78
N GLY A 87 8.06 1.47 -5.63
CA GLY A 87 7.22 1.31 -4.44
C GLY A 87 8.03 1.06 -3.18
N LEU A 88 9.05 0.20 -3.23
CA LEU A 88 9.97 -0.01 -2.12
C LEU A 88 10.78 1.25 -1.79
N THR A 89 11.20 2.03 -2.79
CA THR A 89 11.91 3.28 -2.53
C THR A 89 11.03 4.26 -1.77
N MET A 90 9.77 4.45 -2.21
CA MET A 90 8.80 5.29 -1.49
C MET A 90 8.53 4.78 -0.08
N THR A 91 8.42 3.46 0.11
CA THR A 91 8.08 2.88 1.41
C THR A 91 9.25 2.97 2.36
N THR A 92 10.45 2.73 1.87
CA THR A 92 11.69 2.84 2.64
C THR A 92 11.93 4.27 3.10
N THR A 93 11.71 5.27 2.26
CA THR A 93 11.86 6.67 2.69
C THR A 93 10.85 7.00 3.80
N THR A 94 9.62 6.53 3.67
CA THR A 94 8.58 6.75 4.70
C THR A 94 8.92 6.02 6.00
N LEU A 95 9.38 4.77 5.94
CA LEU A 95 9.88 4.02 7.09
C LEU A 95 11.05 4.73 7.77
N CYS A 96 12.02 5.25 7.02
CA CYS A 96 13.13 6.02 7.57
C CYS A 96 12.63 7.28 8.29
N VAL A 97 11.69 8.03 7.70
CA VAL A 97 11.11 9.22 8.33
C VAL A 97 10.37 8.85 9.62
N MET A 98 9.52 7.82 9.59
CA MET A 98 8.79 7.39 10.78
C MET A 98 9.73 6.90 11.89
N PHE A 99 10.81 6.21 11.54
CA PHE A 99 11.83 5.77 12.49
C PHE A 99 12.55 6.96 13.15
N VAL A 100 12.91 7.97 12.36
CA VAL A 100 13.52 9.20 12.88
C VAL A 100 12.56 9.95 13.79
N ILE A 101 11.28 10.08 13.39
CA ILE A 101 10.25 10.72 14.21
C ILE A 101 10.08 9.96 15.53
N LEU A 102 10.04 8.63 15.51
CA LEU A 102 9.91 7.82 16.72
C LEU A 102 11.07 8.08 17.70
N ILE A 103 12.31 8.09 17.21
CA ILE A 103 13.49 8.33 18.05
C ILE A 103 13.47 9.76 18.62
N ILE A 104 13.26 10.76 17.78
CA ILE A 104 13.25 12.17 18.22
C ILE A 104 12.11 12.42 19.20
N SER A 105 10.93 11.87 18.92
CA SER A 105 9.77 12.05 19.78
C SER A 105 9.93 11.38 21.14
N THR A 106 10.55 10.21 21.18
CA THR A 106 10.75 9.46 22.44
C THR A 106 11.91 10.02 23.26
N GLN A 107 13.03 10.36 22.62
CA GLN A 107 14.30 10.65 23.30
C GLN A 107 14.56 12.14 23.50
N VAL A 108 14.11 13.00 22.58
CA VAL A 108 14.46 14.43 22.57
C VAL A 108 13.30 15.28 23.07
N ILE A 109 12.14 15.18 22.44
CA ILE A 109 11.02 16.11 22.66
C ILE A 109 9.99 15.56 23.67
N LYS A 110 9.89 14.23 23.81
CA LYS A 110 8.96 13.50 24.70
C LYS A 110 7.49 13.85 24.43
N ILE A 111 7.09 13.76 23.16
CA ILE A 111 5.69 13.91 22.74
C ILE A 111 5.12 12.53 22.44
N ASP A 112 4.26 12.03 23.33
CA ASP A 112 3.71 10.68 23.21
C ASP A 112 2.87 10.50 21.94
N ILE A 113 2.09 11.52 21.57
CA ILE A 113 1.23 11.54 20.38
C ILE A 113 2.01 11.21 19.08
N MET A 114 3.19 11.79 18.91
CA MET A 114 4.01 11.59 17.71
C MET A 114 4.70 10.23 17.73
N ALA A 115 5.04 9.72 18.92
CA ALA A 115 5.59 8.38 19.09
C ALA A 115 4.55 7.31 18.74
N ASP A 116 3.29 7.52 19.13
CA ASP A 116 2.19 6.60 18.81
C ASP A 116 1.93 6.56 17.30
N ILE A 117 1.81 7.72 16.65
CA ILE A 117 1.56 7.79 15.20
C ILE A 117 2.68 7.09 14.42
N SER A 118 3.94 7.40 14.75
CA SER A 118 5.10 6.82 14.07
C SER A 118 5.24 5.33 14.32
N SER A 119 4.96 4.85 15.53
CA SER A 119 5.00 3.43 15.86
C SER A 119 3.95 2.64 15.08
N VAL A 120 2.71 3.12 15.03
CA VAL A 120 1.62 2.48 14.28
C VAL A 120 1.95 2.43 12.79
N LEU A 121 2.44 3.53 12.22
CA LEU A 121 2.83 3.57 10.80
C LEU A 121 4.01 2.66 10.49
N LEU A 122 5.03 2.58 11.35
CA LEU A 122 6.17 1.67 11.14
C LEU A 122 5.70 0.22 11.03
N VAL A 123 4.85 -0.23 11.94
CA VAL A 123 4.36 -1.61 11.95
C VAL A 123 3.43 -1.87 10.77
N GLY A 124 2.52 -0.94 10.49
CA GLY A 124 1.61 -1.10 9.37
C GLY A 124 2.33 -1.08 8.02
N LEU A 125 3.34 -0.23 7.82
CA LEU A 125 4.11 -0.16 6.57
C LEU A 125 4.90 -1.44 6.30
N ILE A 126 5.30 -2.17 7.34
CA ILE A 126 5.87 -3.51 7.18
C ILE A 126 4.80 -4.47 6.65
N GLY A 127 3.58 -4.41 7.20
CA GLY A 127 2.42 -5.15 6.69
C GLY A 127 2.12 -4.81 5.22
N ASP A 128 2.14 -3.53 4.86
CA ASP A 128 1.92 -3.01 3.51
C ASP A 128 2.91 -3.59 2.49
N ILE A 129 4.21 -3.66 2.83
CA ILE A 129 5.20 -4.30 1.96
C ILE A 129 4.83 -5.77 1.73
N ILE A 130 4.39 -6.48 2.76
CA ILE A 130 4.02 -7.89 2.65
C ILE A 130 2.78 -8.03 1.77
N SER A 131 1.72 -7.28 2.05
CA SER A 131 0.46 -7.36 1.31
C SER A 131 0.62 -6.92 -0.15
N THR A 132 1.28 -5.79 -0.41
CA THR A 132 1.46 -5.25 -1.77
C THR A 132 2.28 -6.21 -2.64
N TRP A 133 3.43 -6.68 -2.17
CA TRP A 133 4.36 -7.44 -3.02
C TRP A 133 4.10 -8.95 -3.03
N PHE A 134 3.64 -9.54 -1.93
CA PHE A 134 3.38 -10.99 -1.90
C PHE A 134 1.94 -11.32 -2.27
N MET A 135 0.96 -10.50 -1.88
CA MET A 135 -0.45 -10.74 -2.17
C MET A 135 -0.90 -10.03 -3.44
N ASN A 136 -0.85 -8.69 -3.48
CA ASN A 136 -1.41 -7.93 -4.60
C ASN A 136 -0.66 -8.20 -5.92
N ALA A 137 0.68 -8.14 -5.91
CA ALA A 137 1.48 -8.44 -7.11
C ALA A 137 1.31 -9.90 -7.58
N GLY A 138 1.16 -10.84 -6.65
CA GLY A 138 0.88 -12.25 -6.95
C GLY A 138 -0.45 -12.44 -7.66
N ILE A 139 -1.52 -11.83 -7.14
CA ILE A 139 -2.86 -11.85 -7.75
C ILE A 139 -2.83 -11.22 -9.15
N LEU A 140 -2.13 -10.09 -9.30
CA LEU A 140 -2.02 -9.42 -10.59
C LEU A 140 -1.23 -10.22 -11.62
N LYS A 141 -0.14 -10.86 -11.20
CA LYS A 141 0.65 -11.72 -12.07
C LYS A 141 -0.21 -12.87 -12.61
N TRP A 142 -0.90 -13.58 -11.72
CA TRP A 142 -1.83 -14.64 -12.09
C TRP A 142 -2.93 -14.13 -13.03
N TYR A 143 -3.55 -12.97 -12.73
CA TYR A 143 -4.57 -12.37 -13.59
C TYR A 143 -4.05 -12.05 -15.01
N MET A 144 -2.81 -11.57 -15.12
CA MET A 144 -2.20 -11.24 -16.40
C MET A 144 -1.80 -12.48 -17.21
N GLU A 145 -1.28 -13.51 -16.56
CA GLU A 145 -0.82 -14.75 -17.19
C GLU A 145 -1.99 -15.64 -17.64
N GLU A 146 -3.05 -15.77 -16.84
CA GLU A 146 -4.16 -16.69 -17.13
C GLU A 146 -5.25 -16.06 -18.04
N LYS A 147 -5.53 -14.76 -17.91
CA LYS A 147 -6.61 -14.09 -18.67
C LYS A 147 -6.14 -13.24 -19.85
N GLY A 148 -4.83 -13.17 -20.12
CA GLY A 148 -4.28 -12.43 -21.26
C GLY A 148 -4.66 -10.94 -21.26
N GLY A 149 -4.70 -10.32 -20.07
CA GLY A 149 -4.85 -8.87 -19.86
C GLY A 149 -5.83 -8.18 -20.82
N LYS A 150 -7.10 -8.62 -20.87
CA LYS A 150 -8.13 -8.05 -21.75
C LYS A 150 -8.61 -6.65 -21.30
N ILE A 151 -7.70 -5.71 -21.04
CA ILE A 151 -8.09 -4.30 -21.02
C ILE A 151 -8.12 -3.82 -22.48
N ARG A 152 -9.34 -3.77 -23.02
CA ARG A 152 -9.70 -3.15 -24.30
C ARG A 152 -9.50 -1.63 -24.20
N ILE A 153 -8.26 -1.16 -24.10
CA ILE A 153 -7.96 0.27 -24.21
C ILE A 153 -8.33 0.65 -25.65
N ARG A 154 -9.37 1.49 -25.80
CA ARG A 154 -9.75 2.06 -27.10
C ARG A 154 -8.48 2.61 -27.76
N ARG A 155 -8.14 2.09 -28.94
CA ARG A 155 -7.19 2.75 -29.85
C ARG A 155 -7.75 4.14 -30.11
N VAL A 156 -7.27 5.16 -29.41
CA VAL A 156 -7.34 6.52 -29.94
C VAL A 156 -6.28 6.55 -31.02
N ARG A 157 -6.74 6.32 -32.25
CA ARG A 157 -5.97 6.50 -33.47
C ARG A 157 -5.75 8.02 -33.58
N ILE A 158 -4.52 8.48 -33.32
CA ILE A 158 -4.07 9.81 -33.77
C ILE A 158 -3.52 9.61 -35.17
#